data_AF-A0A929EXF3-F1
#
_entry.id   AF-A0A929EXF3-F1
#
_cell.length_a   1.000
_cell.length_b   1.000
_cell.length_c   1.000
_cell.angle_alpha   90.00
_cell.angle_beta   90.00
_cell.angle_gamma   90.00
#
_symmetry.space_group_name_H-M   'P 1'
#
loop_
_entity.id
_entity.type
_entity.pdbx_description
1 polymer ?
#
loop_
_entity_poly.entity_id
_entity_poly.type
_entity_poly.pdbx_seq_one_letter_code
_entity_poly.pdbx_strand_id
1 'polypeptide(L)'
;MDKSSYFYRTLVYKREDDKILLIDKEKLDQTIPLDPWLGQVVSLADGQHTIEQLIDYLGHQYQETPPDNLKETIESVLDRLLESKAIALSDVPYKLPYYLAVPQEEQNQVAAMEMMVQDGFLKH
;
A
#
# COMPACT_ATOMS: atom_id res chain seq x y z
N MET A 1 8.21 8.40 13.32
CA MET A 1 8.61 7.82 12.01
C MET A 1 9.43 8.85 11.23
N ASP A 2 10.43 8.42 10.47
CA ASP A 2 11.18 9.29 9.55
C ASP A 2 10.36 9.51 8.27
N LYS A 3 10.16 10.78 7.88
CA LYS A 3 9.32 11.16 6.73
C LYS A 3 10.07 11.12 5.40
N SER A 4 11.40 11.04 5.46
CA SER A 4 12.25 10.88 4.28
C SER A 4 12.27 9.44 3.76
N SER A 5 11.79 8.47 4.55
CA SER A 5 11.70 7.08 4.12
C SER A 5 10.68 6.91 3.00
N TYR A 6 11.06 6.08 2.03
CA TYR A 6 10.15 5.52 1.03
C TYR A 6 9.27 4.48 1.69
N PHE A 7 8.04 4.31 1.20
CA PHE A 7 7.11 3.32 1.72
C PHE A 7 6.47 2.52 0.58
N TYR A 8 6.34 1.21 0.77
CA TYR A 8 5.88 0.29 -0.27
C TYR A 8 4.94 -0.78 0.28
N ARG A 9 4.01 -1.24 -0.55
CA ARG A 9 3.12 -2.37 -0.23
C ARG A 9 3.89 -3.67 -0.08
N THR A 10 3.42 -4.50 0.84
CA THR A 10 3.92 -5.86 1.10
C THR A 10 2.85 -6.93 0.90
N LEU A 11 1.61 -6.52 0.58
CA LEU A 11 0.47 -7.40 0.34
C LEU A 11 -0.14 -7.11 -1.02
N VAL A 12 -0.71 -8.15 -1.63
CA VAL A 12 -1.50 -8.01 -2.86
C VAL A 12 -2.80 -7.30 -2.49
N TYR A 13 -3.26 -6.43 -3.39
CA TYR A 13 -4.51 -5.71 -3.21
C TYR A 13 -5.35 -5.79 -4.48
N LYS A 14 -6.64 -5.53 -4.33
CA LYS A 14 -7.58 -5.32 -5.42
C LYS A 14 -8.40 -4.05 -5.20
N ARG A 15 -8.85 -3.43 -6.28
CA ARG A 15 -9.86 -2.36 -6.23
C ARG A 15 -11.21 -2.94 -6.62
N GLU A 16 -12.21 -2.68 -5.79
CA GLU A 16 -13.59 -3.08 -6.05
C GLU A 16 -14.49 -1.90 -5.67
N ASP A 17 -15.15 -1.32 -6.67
CA ASP A 17 -15.82 -0.03 -6.57
C ASP A 17 -14.88 1.04 -5.97
N ASP A 18 -15.30 1.69 -4.87
CA ASP A 18 -14.53 2.71 -4.15
C ASP A 18 -13.69 2.12 -2.99
N LYS A 19 -13.48 0.81 -2.96
CA LYS A 19 -12.79 0.11 -1.86
C LYS A 19 -11.49 -0.52 -2.30
N ILE A 20 -10.52 -0.47 -1.39
CA ILE A 20 -9.30 -1.25 -1.47
C ILE A 20 -9.45 -2.47 -0.58
N LEU A 21 -9.18 -3.64 -1.14
CA LEU A 21 -9.19 -4.90 -0.40
C LEU A 21 -7.80 -5.51 -0.44
N LEU A 22 -7.31 -5.94 0.72
CA LEU A 22 -6.08 -6.73 0.83
C LEU A 22 -6.39 -8.21 0.63
N ILE A 23 -5.47 -8.93 -0.01
CA ILE A 23 -5.55 -10.38 -0.16
C ILE A 23 -4.69 -11.01 0.92
N ASP A 24 -5.27 -11.96 1.66
CA ASP A 24 -4.51 -12.76 2.60
C ASP A 24 -3.58 -13.71 1.84
N LYS A 25 -2.27 -13.55 2.01
CA LYS A 25 -1.27 -14.42 1.36
C LYS A 25 -1.35 -15.88 1.80
N GLU A 26 -1.89 -16.15 2.99
CA GLU A 26 -2.10 -17.50 3.52
C GLU A 26 -3.43 -18.10 3.01
N LYS A 27 -4.36 -17.25 2.55
CA LYS A 27 -5.68 -17.62 2.02
C LYS A 27 -6.05 -16.70 0.86
N LEU A 28 -5.55 -17.03 -0.33
CA LEU A 28 -5.64 -16.19 -1.53
C LEU A 28 -7.09 -15.91 -2.01
N ASP A 29 -8.07 -16.65 -1.49
CA ASP A 29 -9.50 -16.47 -1.72
C ASP A 29 -10.16 -15.51 -0.72
N GLN A 30 -9.47 -15.11 0.35
CA GLN A 30 -9.98 -14.20 1.37
C GLN A 30 -9.49 -12.78 1.14
N THR A 31 -10.44 -11.84 1.14
CA THR A 31 -10.15 -10.42 1.02
C THR A 31 -10.61 -9.65 2.25
N ILE A 32 -9.76 -8.73 2.72
CA ILE A 32 -10.04 -7.88 3.87
C ILE A 32 -10.26 -6.46 3.36
N PRO A 33 -11.49 -5.91 3.47
CA PRO A 33 -11.75 -4.53 3.08
C PRO A 33 -11.04 -3.57 4.03
N LEU A 34 -10.38 -2.56 3.47
CA LEU A 34 -9.75 -1.51 4.25
C LEU A 34 -10.71 -0.35 4.51
N ASP A 35 -10.55 0.28 5.67
CA ASP A 35 -11.09 1.61 5.93
C ASP A 35 -10.58 2.59 4.84
N PRO A 36 -11.38 3.58 4.41
CA PRO A 36 -11.01 4.47 3.31
C PRO A 36 -9.63 5.10 3.44
N TRP A 37 -9.24 5.54 4.65
CA TRP A 37 -7.92 6.14 4.85
C TRP A 37 -6.79 5.12 4.70
N LEU A 38 -6.97 3.92 5.27
CA LEU A 38 -6.01 2.82 5.11
C LEU A 38 -5.89 2.43 3.63
N GLY A 39 -7.02 2.32 2.93
CA GLY A 39 -7.07 1.97 1.51
C GLY A 39 -6.36 3.00 0.65
N GLN A 40 -6.63 4.28 0.86
CA GLN A 40 -5.99 5.37 0.14
C GLN A 40 -4.46 5.31 0.29
N VAL A 41 -3.95 5.21 1.53
CA VAL A 41 -2.49 5.17 1.78
C VAL A 41 -1.85 3.90 1.19
N VAL A 42 -2.48 2.74 1.32
CA VAL A 42 -1.99 1.49 0.70
C VAL A 42 -1.90 1.62 -0.82
N SER A 43 -2.90 2.23 -1.46
CA SER A 43 -2.92 2.40 -2.91
C SER A 43 -1.78 3.30 -3.42
N LEU A 44 -1.30 4.22 -2.58
CA LEU A 44 -0.20 5.16 -2.87
C LEU A 44 1.19 4.63 -2.45
N ALA A 45 1.27 3.52 -1.72
CA ALA A 45 2.53 2.92 -1.26
C ALA A 45 3.30 2.20 -2.38
N ASP A 46 3.85 2.97 -3.32
CA ASP A 46 4.52 2.48 -4.54
C ASP A 46 6.04 2.31 -4.43
N GLY A 47 6.62 2.58 -3.25
CA GLY A 47 8.06 2.49 -3.00
C GLY A 47 8.91 3.53 -3.70
N GLN A 48 8.31 4.43 -4.48
CA GLN A 48 9.01 5.49 -5.22
C GLN A 48 8.82 6.86 -4.56
N HIS A 49 7.76 7.02 -3.76
CA HIS A 49 7.49 8.24 -3.02
C HIS A 49 7.77 8.09 -1.52
N THR A 50 8.21 9.19 -0.90
CA THR A 50 8.42 9.28 0.54
C THR A 50 7.13 9.58 1.28
N ILE A 51 7.15 9.40 2.61
CA ILE A 51 6.03 9.78 3.48
C ILE A 51 5.76 11.29 3.41
N GLU A 52 6.80 12.13 3.32
CA GLU A 52 6.60 13.58 3.15
C GLU A 52 5.82 13.87 1.86
N GLN A 53 6.18 13.23 0.75
CA GLN A 53 5.48 13.41 -0.53
C GLN A 53 4.03 12.91 -0.48
N LEU A 54 3.74 11.86 0.29
CA LEU A 54 2.37 11.43 0.55
C LEU A 54 1.57 12.52 1.30
N ILE A 55 2.14 13.09 2.36
CA ILE A 55 1.50 14.14 3.16
C ILE A 55 1.22 15.37 2.28
N ASP A 56 2.20 15.80 1.50
CA ASP A 56 2.06 16.91 0.57
C ASP A 56 0.97 16.65 -0.47
N TYR A 57 1.01 15.46 -1.10
CA TYR A 57 0.02 15.06 -2.11
C TYR A 57 -1.41 15.07 -1.55
N LEU A 58 -1.62 14.48 -0.38
CA LEU A 58 -2.93 14.44 0.26
C LEU A 58 -3.36 15.82 0.77
N GLY A 59 -2.43 16.64 1.26
CA GLY A 59 -2.67 18.03 1.65
C GLY A 59 -3.17 18.88 0.49
N HIS A 60 -2.56 18.72 -0.69
CA HIS A 60 -2.96 19.45 -1.90
C HIS A 60 -4.38 19.11 -2.39
N GLN A 61 -4.95 17.98 -2.00
CA GLN A 61 -6.34 17.65 -2.34
C GLN A 61 -7.36 18.58 -1.64
N TYR A 62 -6.97 19.24 -0.55
CA TYR A 62 -7.80 20.20 0.18
C TYR A 62 -7.67 21.65 -0.32
N GLN A 63 -7.06 21.84 -1.49
CA GLN A 63 -6.81 23.14 -2.11
C GLN A 63 -6.01 24.07 -1.18
N GLU A 64 -6.69 24.94 -0.43
CA GLU A 64 -6.09 25.97 0.41
C GLU A 64 -6.25 25.72 1.92
N THR A 65 -7.06 24.74 2.35
CA THR A 65 -7.34 24.54 3.78
C THR A 65 -7.41 23.06 4.14
N PRO A 66 -6.26 22.37 4.22
CA PRO A 66 -6.20 21.04 4.79
C PRO A 66 -6.64 21.06 6.27
N PRO A 67 -7.28 19.98 6.76
CA PRO A 67 -7.57 19.84 8.18
C PRO A 67 -6.29 19.94 9.02
N ASP A 68 -6.36 20.62 10.17
CA ASP A 68 -5.21 20.80 11.07
C ASP A 68 -4.60 19.46 11.51
N ASN A 69 -5.43 18.42 11.64
CA ASN A 69 -5.05 17.08 12.06
C ASN A 69 -4.76 16.12 10.89
N LEU A 70 -4.70 16.61 9.64
CA LEU A 70 -4.48 15.74 8.47
C LEU A 70 -3.17 14.95 8.59
N LYS A 71 -2.10 15.65 8.97
CA LYS A 71 -0.78 15.05 9.14
C LYS A 71 -0.78 13.96 10.21
N GLU A 72 -1.38 14.23 11.36
CA GLU A 72 -1.52 13.28 12.47
C GLU A 72 -2.38 12.07 12.06
N THR A 73 -3.40 12.29 11.25
CA THR A 73 -4.26 11.24 10.69
C THR A 73 -3.47 10.33 9.76
N ILE A 74 -2.68 10.89 8.85
CA ILE A 74 -1.83 10.13 7.92
C ILE A 74 -0.76 9.36 8.68
N GLU A 75 -0.11 9.97 9.68
CA GLU A 75 0.87 9.30 10.53
C GLU A 75 0.25 8.10 11.27
N SER A 76 -0.94 8.27 11.87
CA SER A 76 -1.65 7.16 12.55
C SER A 76 -2.03 6.04 11.59
N VAL A 77 -2.43 6.37 10.36
CA VAL A 77 -2.73 5.40 9.31
C VAL A 77 -1.48 4.61 8.92
N LEU A 78 -0.36 5.30 8.69
CA LEU A 78 0.91 4.66 8.37
C LEU A 78 1.37 3.71 9.49
N ASP A 79 1.29 4.14 10.75
CA ASP A 79 1.64 3.30 11.90
C ASP A 79 0.82 2.00 11.92
N ARG A 80 -0.51 2.09 11.72
CA ARG A 80 -1.39 0.91 11.66
C ARG A 80 -1.07 -0.02 10.48
N LEU A 81 -0.70 0.54 9.33
CA LEU A 81 -0.31 -0.24 8.16
C LEU A 81 1.05 -0.92 8.32
N LEU A 82 1.98 -0.27 9.02
CA LEU A 82 3.27 -0.86 9.39
C LEU A 82 3.11 -1.98 10.41
N GLU A 83 2.29 -1.76 11.45
CA GLU A 83 1.98 -2.77 12.48
C GLU A 83 1.33 -4.02 11.87
N SER A 84 0.39 -3.83 10.93
CA SER A 84 -0.26 -4.93 10.21
C SER A 84 0.60 -5.54 9.11
N LYS A 85 1.78 -4.96 8.82
CA LYS A 85 2.68 -5.37 7.73
C LYS A 85 2.02 -5.33 6.36
N ALA A 86 1.10 -4.38 6.14
CA ALA A 86 0.52 -4.09 4.83
C ALA A 86 1.43 -3.19 3.99
N ILE A 87 2.28 -2.41 4.65
CA ILE A 87 3.37 -1.64 4.04
C ILE A 87 4.67 -1.86 4.81
N ALA A 88 5.79 -1.47 4.20
CA ALA A 88 7.11 -1.39 4.81
C ALA A 88 7.82 -0.10 4.39
N LEU A 89 8.87 0.27 5.12
CA LEU A 89 9.71 1.43 4.84
C LEU A 89 11.05 1.02 4.22
N SER A 90 11.65 1.92 3.45
CA SER A 90 12.97 1.79 2.85
C SER A 90 13.70 3.14 2.83
N ASP A 91 15.01 3.12 3.04
CA ASP A 91 15.86 4.32 2.96
C ASP A 91 16.15 4.73 1.50
N VAL A 92 15.89 3.83 0.55
CA VAL A 92 16.06 4.05 -0.90
C VAL A 92 14.79 3.67 -1.66
N PRO A 93 14.58 4.18 -2.90
CA PRO A 93 13.45 3.75 -3.71
C PRO A 93 13.41 2.23 -3.87
N TYR A 94 12.24 1.65 -3.65
CA TYR A 94 12.00 0.21 -3.72
C TYR A 94 11.08 -0.14 -4.88
N LYS A 95 11.59 -0.94 -5.82
CA LYS A 95 10.78 -1.41 -6.96
C LYS A 95 9.95 -2.62 -6.54
N LEU A 96 8.64 -2.46 -6.50
CA LEU A 96 7.73 -3.56 -6.16
C LEU A 96 7.77 -4.64 -7.26
N PRO A 97 7.71 -5.92 -6.86
CA PRO A 97 7.34 -7.01 -7.76
C PRO A 97 5.98 -6.73 -8.43
N TYR A 98 5.79 -7.24 -9.64
CA TYR A 98 4.59 -7.01 -10.45
C TYR A 98 3.29 -7.25 -9.68
N TYR A 99 3.23 -8.35 -8.92
CA TYR A 99 2.05 -8.78 -8.18
C TYR A 99 1.72 -7.90 -6.95
N LEU A 100 2.63 -7.02 -6.51
CA LEU A 100 2.38 -5.98 -5.48
C LEU A 100 2.20 -4.59 -6.10
N ALA A 101 2.78 -4.36 -7.27
CA ALA A 101 2.75 -3.08 -7.97
C ALA A 101 1.39 -2.80 -8.61
N VAL A 102 0.75 -3.84 -9.16
CA VAL A 102 -0.49 -3.76 -9.94
C VAL A 102 -1.66 -4.37 -9.14
N PRO A 103 -2.89 -3.83 -9.19
CA PRO A 103 -4.05 -4.45 -8.56
C PRO A 103 -4.35 -5.83 -9.15
N GLN A 104 -4.83 -6.77 -8.33
CA GLN A 104 -5.09 -8.15 -8.76
C GLN A 104 -6.00 -8.26 -9.98
N GLU A 105 -7.04 -7.44 -10.07
CA GLU A 105 -8.01 -7.42 -11.19
C GLU A 105 -7.38 -7.01 -12.52
N GLU A 106 -6.23 -6.32 -12.48
CA GLU A 106 -5.46 -5.92 -13.66
C GLU A 106 -4.28 -6.88 -13.93
N GLN A 107 -4.03 -7.87 -13.06
CA GLN A 107 -2.92 -8.79 -13.20
C GLN A 107 -3.21 -9.95 -14.16
N ASN A 108 -2.20 -10.34 -14.94
CA ASN A 108 -2.17 -11.68 -15.51
C ASN A 108 -1.92 -12.69 -14.37
N GLN A 109 -2.96 -13.43 -13.99
CA GLN A 109 -2.94 -14.33 -12.83
C GLN A 109 -1.85 -15.40 -12.91
N VAL A 110 -1.60 -15.94 -14.11
CA VAL A 110 -0.57 -16.99 -14.30
C VAL A 110 0.82 -16.40 -14.06
N ALA A 111 1.12 -15.28 -14.72
CA ALA A 111 2.43 -14.62 -14.58
C ALA A 111 2.66 -14.12 -13.15
N ALA A 112 1.64 -13.55 -12.50
CA ALA A 112 1.73 -13.11 -11.11
C ALA A 112 2.01 -14.28 -10.16
N MET A 113 1.29 -15.40 -10.33
CA MET A 113 1.49 -16.61 -9.52
C MET A 113 2.90 -17.19 -9.69
N GLU A 114 3.41 -17.27 -10.92
CA GLU A 114 4.76 -17.74 -11.19
C GLU A 114 5.81 -16.86 -10.48
N MET A 115 5.67 -15.54 -10.55
CA MET A 115 6.57 -14.61 -9.84
C MET A 115 6.48 -14.76 -8.32
N MET A 116 5.27 -14.90 -7.77
CA MET A 116 5.10 -15.10 -6.32
C MET A 116 5.79 -16.37 -5.83
N VAL A 117 5.74 -17.46 -6.59
CA VAL A 117 6.43 -18.72 -6.24
C VAL A 117 7.95 -18.56 -6.35
N GLN A 118 8.45 -17.94 -7.42
CA GLN A 118 9.88 -17.72 -7.63
C GLN A 118 10.50 -16.83 -6.55
N ASP A 119 9.77 -15.80 -6.11
CA ASP A 119 10.21 -14.86 -5.08
C ASP A 119 10.02 -15.42 -3.65
N GLY A 120 9.45 -16.62 -3.50
CA GLY A 120 9.15 -17.23 -2.20
C GLY A 120 8.07 -16.47 -1.40
N PHE A 121 7.25 -15.68 -2.08
CA PHE A 121 6.18 -14.89 -1.49
C PHE A 121 5.07 -15.79 -0.92
N LEU A 122 4.74 -16.86 -1.65
CA LEU A 122 3.88 -17.93 -1.16
C LEU A 122 4.73 -18.97 -0.46
N LYS A 123 4.51 -19.15 0.85
CA LYS A 123 5.11 -20.28 1.58
C LYS A 123 4.33 -21.54 1.23
N HIS A 124 5.05 -22.58 0.79
CA HIS A 124 4.51 -23.95 0.70
C HIS A 124 4.36 -24.57 2.08
#